data_AF-A0A660SJ07-F1
#
_entry.id   AF-A0A660SJ07-F1
#
_cell.length_a   1.000
_cell.length_b   1.000
_cell.length_c   1.000
_cell.angle_alpha   90.00
_cell.angle_beta   90.00
_cell.angle_gamma   90.00
#
_symmetry.space_group_name_H-M   'P 1'
#
loop_
_entity.id
_entity.type
_entity.pdbx_description
1 polymer ?
#
loop_
_entity_poly.entity_id
_entity_poly.type
_entity_poly.pdbx_seq_one_letter_code
_entity_poly.pdbx_strand_id
1 'polypeptide(L)'
;MGYLSFSSDGYLVDDPVFDRWGHAQHHTHTYFPDNDPEVVTPRPANIPKIIGQFFGIGIIKPLPIIRHTFGDITEEARAIVPETEWGKMIWSSRLWLLCYAAIIASCFYFGSILPLVFTLFARFYSAFIPTMLNDTQHLALEENVYDHRLCSRDVYYGPVMSFLYWNMQYHIEHHMYPGIPFHSLRKTHL
;
A
#
# COMPACT_ATOMS: atom_id res chain seq x y z
N MET A 1 17.36 4.73 18.44
CA MET A 1 16.48 3.59 18.11
C MET A 1 16.06 3.83 16.68
N GLY A 2 16.52 3.01 15.74
CA GLY A 2 16.30 3.26 14.32
C GLY A 2 14.84 3.02 13.97
N TYR A 3 14.16 4.04 13.44
CA TYR A 3 12.83 3.91 12.87
C TYR A 3 12.88 2.85 11.77
N LEU A 4 12.29 1.69 12.02
CA LEU A 4 11.98 0.75 10.96
C LEU A 4 10.84 1.41 10.17
N SER A 5 11.19 2.07 9.07
CA SER A 5 10.24 2.65 8.13
C SER A 5 9.54 1.51 7.38
N PHE A 6 8.61 0.86 8.06
CA PHE A 6 7.63 -0.02 7.48
C PHE A 6 6.66 0.85 6.66
N SER A 7 6.61 0.61 5.36
CA SER A 7 5.73 1.34 4.45
C SER A 7 5.39 0.36 3.35
N SER A 8 4.50 -0.60 3.59
CA SER A 8 3.97 -1.52 2.57
C SER A 8 3.21 -0.77 1.48
N ASP A 9 2.59 0.35 1.86
CA ASP A 9 1.71 1.08 0.97
C ASP A 9 2.42 1.72 -0.22
N GLY A 10 2.08 1.19 -1.39
CA GLY A 10 2.30 1.85 -2.66
C GLY A 10 3.49 1.35 -3.47
N TYR A 11 4.14 0.25 -3.06
CA TYR A 11 5.11 -0.43 -3.92
C TYR A 11 4.43 -1.18 -5.07
N LEU A 12 5.06 -1.14 -6.24
CA LEU A 12 4.62 -1.86 -7.44
C LEU A 12 4.76 -3.39 -7.29
N VAL A 13 5.67 -3.81 -6.42
CA VAL A 13 6.05 -5.19 -6.21
C VAL A 13 5.96 -5.45 -4.72
N ASP A 14 4.82 -5.94 -4.29
CA ASP A 14 4.57 -6.32 -2.90
C ASP A 14 3.81 -7.65 -2.80
N ASP A 15 3.82 -8.26 -1.62
CA ASP A 15 3.12 -9.51 -1.35
C ASP A 15 1.70 -9.24 -0.82
N PRO A 16 0.63 -9.69 -1.50
CA PRO A 16 -0.74 -9.42 -1.05
C PRO A 16 -1.10 -9.97 0.34
N VAL A 17 -0.42 -11.03 0.80
CA VAL A 17 -0.63 -11.55 2.15
C VAL A 17 0.00 -10.61 3.15
N PHE A 18 1.20 -10.10 2.85
CA PHE A 18 1.84 -9.06 3.66
C PHE A 18 0.98 -7.79 3.70
N ASP A 19 0.56 -7.27 2.55
CA ASP A 19 -0.30 -6.08 2.44
C ASP A 19 -1.59 -6.24 3.25
N ARG A 20 -2.23 -7.41 3.18
CA ARG A 20 -3.47 -7.67 3.93
C ARG A 20 -3.26 -7.56 5.44
N TRP A 21 -2.20 -8.15 5.96
CA TRP A 21 -1.92 -8.14 7.39
C TRP A 21 -1.37 -6.78 7.83
N GLY A 22 -0.58 -6.13 6.98
CA GLY A 22 -0.13 -4.75 7.17
C GLY A 22 -1.30 -3.79 7.30
N HIS A 23 -2.26 -3.89 6.38
CA HIS A 23 -3.47 -3.06 6.40
C HIS A 23 -4.33 -3.33 7.63
N ALA A 24 -4.50 -4.59 8.02
CA ALA A 24 -5.23 -4.93 9.25
C ALA A 24 -4.56 -4.32 10.49
N GLN A 25 -3.22 -4.30 10.51
CA GLN A 25 -2.46 -3.67 11.58
C GLN A 25 -2.57 -2.14 11.55
N HIS A 26 -2.56 -1.52 10.37
CA HIS A 26 -2.81 -0.09 10.16
C HIS A 26 -4.19 0.33 10.67
N HIS A 27 -5.24 -0.44 10.43
CA HIS A 27 -6.57 -0.19 11.02
C HIS A 27 -6.58 -0.28 12.54
N THR A 28 -5.75 -1.14 13.13
CA THR A 28 -5.70 -1.32 14.58
C THR A 28 -4.89 -0.24 15.27
N HIS A 29 -3.80 0.20 14.63
CA HIS A 29 -2.81 1.13 15.19
C HIS A 29 -2.57 2.29 14.24
N THR A 30 -3.63 2.89 13.70
CA THR A 30 -3.52 3.95 12.69
C THR A 30 -2.64 5.08 13.18
N TYR A 31 -1.57 5.37 12.44
CA TYR A 31 -0.60 6.42 12.72
C TYR A 31 0.13 6.27 14.07
N PHE A 32 0.41 5.03 14.48
CA PHE A 32 1.36 4.68 15.53
C PHE A 32 2.70 4.26 14.89
N PRO A 33 3.73 5.13 14.84
CA PRO A 33 4.94 4.90 14.01
C PRO A 33 5.68 3.58 14.27
N ASP A 34 5.60 3.03 15.49
CA ASP A 34 6.27 1.78 15.86
C ASP A 34 5.47 0.52 15.49
N ASN A 35 4.17 0.67 15.19
CA ASN A 35 3.24 -0.44 15.00
C ASN A 35 2.48 -0.38 13.68
N ASP A 36 2.52 0.73 12.96
CA ASP A 36 1.77 0.93 11.73
C ASP A 36 2.69 0.80 10.52
N PRO A 37 2.53 -0.29 9.72
CA PRO A 37 3.35 -0.51 8.54
C PRO A 37 2.95 0.32 7.33
N GLU A 38 1.89 1.13 7.41
CA GLU A 38 1.38 1.97 6.33
C GLU A 38 1.65 3.46 6.59
N VAL A 39 2.50 3.81 7.56
CA VAL A 39 2.89 5.21 7.81
C VAL A 39 3.73 5.75 6.65
N VAL A 40 3.07 6.41 5.72
CA VAL A 40 3.73 6.98 4.53
C VAL A 40 4.64 8.16 4.91
N THR A 41 4.22 8.93 5.93
CA THR A 41 4.84 10.20 6.33
C THR A 41 5.04 10.31 7.86
N PRO A 42 6.09 9.67 8.42
CA PRO A 42 6.42 9.82 9.84
C PRO A 42 6.79 11.28 10.15
N ARG A 43 6.62 11.72 11.40
CA ARG A 43 7.07 13.04 11.83
C ARG A 43 8.54 13.01 12.32
N PRO A 44 9.43 13.90 11.82
CA PRO A 44 9.18 14.93 10.80
C PRO A 44 9.05 14.36 9.38
N ALA A 45 8.18 14.98 8.58
CA ALA A 45 7.86 14.50 7.23
C ALA A 45 9.11 14.40 6.32
N ASN A 46 9.26 13.25 5.66
CA ASN A 46 10.33 13.03 4.69
C ASN A 46 9.93 13.59 3.31
N ILE A 47 10.09 14.91 3.14
CA ILE A 47 9.72 15.61 1.91
C ILE A 47 10.39 15.04 0.64
N PRO A 48 11.71 14.71 0.63
CA PRO A 48 12.32 14.07 -0.53
C PRO A 48 11.68 12.74 -0.92
N LYS A 49 11.28 11.91 0.07
CA LYS A 49 10.58 10.64 -0.20
C LYS A 49 9.22 10.90 -0.86
N ILE A 50 8.43 11.84 -0.33
CA ILE A 50 7.11 12.21 -0.87
C ILE A 50 7.25 12.71 -2.31
N ILE A 51 8.19 13.64 -2.57
CA ILE A 51 8.44 14.16 -3.92
C ILE A 51 8.88 13.03 -4.86
N GLY A 52 9.75 12.13 -4.38
CA GLY A 52 10.16 10.96 -5.14
C GLY A 52 8.95 10.11 -5.55
N GLN A 53 8.12 9.70 -4.58
CA GLN A 53 6.94 8.89 -4.81
C GLN A 53 5.94 9.57 -5.76
N PHE A 54 5.78 10.89 -5.64
CA PHE A 54 4.94 11.69 -6.53
C PHE A 54 5.36 11.55 -8.00
N PHE A 55 6.66 11.46 -8.28
CA PHE A 55 7.21 11.23 -9.63
C PHE A 55 7.51 9.74 -9.93
N GLY A 56 7.03 8.82 -9.10
CA GLY A 56 7.22 7.38 -9.27
C GLY A 56 8.64 6.89 -8.98
N ILE A 57 9.44 7.67 -8.25
CA ILE A 57 10.78 7.30 -7.80
C ILE A 57 10.69 6.54 -6.48
N GLY A 58 11.40 5.42 -6.37
CA GLY A 58 11.47 4.63 -5.14
C GLY A 58 10.23 3.77 -4.87
N ILE A 59 9.33 3.60 -5.86
CA ILE A 59 8.09 2.82 -5.72
C ILE A 59 8.24 1.33 -6.07
N ILE A 60 9.46 0.81 -6.26
CA ILE A 60 9.69 -0.63 -6.48
C ILE A 60 10.57 -1.17 -5.36
N LYS A 61 10.11 -2.22 -4.67
CA LYS A 61 10.91 -3.01 -3.73
C LYS A 61 10.77 -4.51 -4.02
N PRO A 62 11.52 -5.06 -4.98
CA PRO A 62 11.34 -6.46 -5.39
C PRO A 62 12.01 -7.47 -4.44
N LEU A 63 12.90 -7.02 -3.56
CA LEU A 63 13.71 -7.93 -2.75
C LEU A 63 12.90 -8.78 -1.76
N PRO A 64 11.91 -8.23 -1.00
CA PRO A 64 11.09 -9.02 -0.09
C PRO A 64 10.37 -10.17 -0.80
N ILE A 65 9.62 -9.89 -1.88
CA ILE A 65 8.86 -10.92 -2.61
C ILE A 65 9.77 -12.00 -3.21
N ILE A 66 10.98 -11.62 -3.68
CA ILE A 66 11.96 -12.58 -4.18
C ILE A 66 12.44 -13.48 -3.04
N ARG A 67 12.77 -12.93 -1.86
CA ARG A 67 13.19 -13.72 -0.69
C ARG A 67 12.09 -14.66 -0.22
N HIS A 68 10.86 -14.14 -0.10
CA HIS A 68 9.69 -14.93 0.31
C HIS A 68 9.41 -16.08 -0.65
N THR A 69 9.62 -15.92 -1.96
CA THR A 69 9.50 -16.99 -2.97
C THR A 69 10.37 -18.23 -2.62
N PHE A 70 11.56 -18.00 -2.07
CA PHE A 70 12.50 -19.04 -1.64
C PHE A 70 12.28 -19.51 -0.18
N GLY A 71 11.24 -19.01 0.50
CA GLY A 71 10.93 -19.35 1.88
C GLY A 71 11.69 -18.54 2.92
N ASP A 72 12.47 -17.54 2.50
CA ASP A 72 13.17 -16.64 3.40
C ASP A 72 12.25 -15.49 3.84
N ILE A 73 11.52 -15.72 4.93
CA ILE A 73 10.60 -14.73 5.53
C ILE A 73 11.41 -13.61 6.19
N THR A 74 11.30 -12.40 5.63
CA THR A 74 11.96 -11.17 6.12
C THR A 74 11.52 -10.84 7.55
N GLU A 75 12.38 -10.17 8.31
CA GLU A 75 12.09 -9.75 9.69
C GLU A 75 10.83 -8.88 9.78
N GLU A 76 10.68 -7.94 8.85
CA GLU A 76 9.47 -7.12 8.67
C GLU A 76 8.21 -7.98 8.48
N ALA A 77 8.24 -8.99 7.60
CA ALA A 77 7.11 -9.88 7.40
C ALA A 77 6.80 -10.72 8.64
N ARG A 78 7.80 -11.10 9.45
CA ARG A 78 7.57 -11.82 10.72
C ARG A 78 6.90 -10.96 11.77
N ALA A 79 7.11 -9.64 11.74
CA ALA A 79 6.48 -8.71 12.67
C ALA A 79 5.00 -8.45 12.36
N ILE A 80 4.61 -8.58 11.08
CA ILE A 80 3.27 -8.21 10.57
C ILE A 80 2.40 -9.44 10.29
N VAL A 81 2.98 -10.48 9.68
CA VAL A 81 2.23 -11.65 9.18
C VAL A 81 2.28 -12.78 10.22
N PRO A 82 1.13 -13.29 10.69
CA PRO A 82 1.07 -14.44 11.59
C PRO A 82 1.75 -15.68 10.99
N GLU A 83 2.43 -16.45 11.83
CA GLU A 83 3.19 -17.65 11.41
C GLU A 83 2.32 -18.66 10.62
N THR A 84 1.04 -18.78 10.98
CA THR A 84 0.07 -19.64 10.28
C THR A 84 -0.16 -19.25 8.82
N GLU A 85 0.14 -18.01 8.44
CA GLU A 85 -0.07 -17.47 7.08
C GLU A 85 1.22 -17.44 6.25
N TRP A 86 2.39 -17.75 6.83
CA TRP A 86 3.67 -17.72 6.10
C TRP A 86 3.69 -18.64 4.89
N GLY A 87 3.10 -19.84 5.01
CA GLY A 87 2.98 -20.76 3.88
C GLY A 87 2.18 -20.16 2.72
N LYS A 88 1.11 -19.42 3.03
CA LYS A 88 0.28 -18.73 2.04
C LYS A 88 1.03 -17.57 1.40
N MET A 89 1.78 -16.80 2.20
CA MET A 89 2.63 -15.72 1.71
C MET A 89 3.66 -16.25 0.71
N ILE A 90 4.42 -17.30 1.06
CA ILE A 90 5.42 -17.90 0.14
C ILE A 90 4.80 -18.30 -1.21
N TRP A 91 3.62 -18.93 -1.19
CA TRP A 91 2.91 -19.31 -2.42
C TRP A 91 2.37 -18.11 -3.21
N SER A 92 1.88 -17.09 -2.50
CA SER A 92 1.49 -15.80 -3.07
C SER A 92 2.68 -15.17 -3.79
N SER A 93 3.83 -15.04 -3.13
CA SER A 93 5.05 -14.48 -3.71
C SER A 93 5.47 -15.23 -4.99
N ARG A 94 5.42 -16.57 -4.97
CA ARG A 94 5.74 -17.42 -6.14
C ARG A 94 4.81 -17.14 -7.31
N LEU A 95 3.51 -17.05 -7.06
CA LEU A 95 2.52 -16.79 -8.10
C LEU A 95 2.72 -15.39 -8.71
N TRP A 96 2.99 -14.38 -7.88
CA TRP A 96 3.27 -13.04 -8.36
C TRP A 96 4.56 -12.95 -9.17
N LEU A 97 5.63 -13.60 -8.72
CA LEU A 97 6.87 -13.65 -9.48
C LEU A 97 6.69 -14.38 -10.82
N LEU A 98 5.86 -15.43 -10.86
CA LEU A 98 5.47 -16.10 -12.09
C LEU A 98 4.68 -15.18 -13.03
N CYS A 99 3.74 -14.40 -12.50
CA CYS A 99 3.00 -13.40 -13.29
C CYS A 99 3.93 -12.35 -13.89
N TYR A 100 4.90 -11.83 -13.11
CA TYR A 100 5.91 -10.89 -13.63
C TYR A 100 6.77 -11.53 -14.72
N ALA A 101 7.22 -12.77 -14.53
CA ALA A 101 7.96 -13.51 -15.54
C ALA A 101 7.14 -13.75 -16.81
N ALA A 102 5.84 -14.05 -16.68
CA ALA A 102 4.93 -14.22 -17.81
C ALA A 102 4.74 -12.92 -18.61
N ILE A 103 4.60 -11.77 -17.93
CA ILE A 103 4.55 -10.46 -18.58
C ILE A 103 5.83 -10.21 -19.38
N ILE A 104 7.00 -10.44 -18.77
CA ILE A 104 8.30 -10.26 -19.44
C ILE A 104 8.44 -11.22 -20.64
N ALA A 105 8.09 -12.49 -20.46
CA ALA A 105 8.11 -13.49 -21.53
C ALA A 105 7.19 -13.10 -22.71
N SER A 106 6.02 -12.52 -22.41
CA SER A 106 5.09 -12.05 -23.45
C SER A 106 5.71 -10.93 -24.30
N CYS A 107 6.57 -10.08 -23.74
CA CYS A 107 7.29 -9.08 -24.52
C CYS A 107 8.18 -9.71 -25.59
N PHE A 108 8.89 -10.79 -25.26
CA PHE A 108 9.71 -11.52 -26.22
C PHE A 108 8.84 -12.25 -27.27
N TYR A 109 7.75 -12.88 -26.83
CA TYR A 109 6.82 -13.58 -27.72
C TYR A 109 6.20 -12.64 -28.76
N PHE A 110 5.76 -11.45 -28.35
CA PHE A 110 5.18 -10.45 -29.25
C PHE A 110 6.21 -9.56 -29.94
N GLY A 111 7.50 -9.66 -29.58
CA GLY A 111 8.54 -8.74 -30.04
C GLY A 111 8.24 -7.27 -29.71
N SER A 112 7.58 -7.01 -28.58
CA SER A 112 7.05 -5.69 -28.24
C SER A 112 7.13 -5.41 -26.75
N ILE A 113 7.45 -4.17 -26.38
CA ILE A 113 7.45 -3.70 -24.99
C ILE A 113 6.03 -3.44 -24.45
N LEU A 114 5.02 -3.45 -25.31
CA LEU A 114 3.65 -3.08 -24.93
C LEU A 114 3.07 -3.84 -23.73
N PRO A 115 3.29 -5.18 -23.56
CA PRO A 115 2.83 -5.86 -22.37
C PRO A 115 3.37 -5.26 -21.07
N LEU A 116 4.64 -4.86 -21.02
CA LEU A 116 5.23 -4.16 -19.86
C LEU A 116 4.63 -2.76 -19.69
N VAL A 117 4.48 -2.02 -20.79
CA VAL A 117 3.89 -0.67 -20.80
C VAL A 117 2.49 -0.66 -20.20
N PHE A 118 1.64 -1.61 -20.60
CA PHE A 118 0.24 -1.67 -20.14
C PHE A 118 0.04 -2.35 -18.78
N THR A 119 1.08 -2.97 -18.20
CA THR A 119 0.98 -3.65 -16.90
C THR A 119 1.87 -2.98 -15.85
N LEU A 120 3.15 -3.32 -15.80
CA LEU A 120 4.08 -2.84 -14.78
C LEU A 120 4.32 -1.33 -14.86
N PHE A 121 4.38 -0.76 -16.06
CA PHE A 121 4.61 0.68 -16.21
C PHE A 121 3.38 1.55 -15.98
N ALA A 122 2.17 0.96 -15.96
CA ALA A 122 0.93 1.69 -15.72
C ALA A 122 0.95 2.48 -14.40
N ARG A 123 1.59 1.92 -13.37
CA ARG A 123 1.75 2.57 -12.06
C ARG A 123 2.60 3.84 -12.10
N PHE A 124 3.59 3.90 -13.00
CA PHE A 124 4.48 5.06 -13.10
C PHE A 124 3.81 6.25 -13.77
N TYR A 125 2.96 6.02 -14.78
CA TYR A 125 2.28 7.10 -15.51
C TYR A 125 1.35 7.93 -14.63
N SER A 126 0.87 7.33 -13.53
CA SER A 126 -0.09 7.93 -12.63
C SER A 126 0.41 8.01 -11.19
N ALA A 127 1.72 7.85 -10.94
CA ALA A 127 2.30 7.74 -9.58
C ALA A 127 1.94 8.90 -8.63
N PHE A 128 1.68 10.10 -9.17
CA PHE A 128 1.24 11.25 -8.40
C PHE A 128 -0.17 11.08 -7.80
N ILE A 129 -1.09 10.39 -8.50
CA ILE A 129 -2.47 10.18 -8.04
C ILE A 129 -2.52 9.39 -6.73
N PRO A 130 -2.00 8.16 -6.63
CA PRO A 130 -2.04 7.37 -5.40
C PRO A 130 -1.23 8.02 -4.28
N THR A 131 -0.14 8.72 -4.60
CA THR A 131 0.63 9.49 -3.61
C THR A 131 -0.24 10.59 -3.00
N MET A 132 -0.91 11.38 -3.84
CA MET A 132 -1.85 12.42 -3.38
C MET A 132 -3.01 11.82 -2.57
N LEU A 133 -3.62 10.74 -3.07
CA LEU A 133 -4.76 10.11 -2.40
C LEU A 133 -4.36 9.58 -1.01
N ASN A 134 -3.28 8.81 -0.91
CA ASN A 134 -2.84 8.21 0.36
C ASN A 134 -2.30 9.26 1.34
N ASP A 135 -1.39 10.13 0.90
CA ASP A 135 -0.74 11.09 1.81
C ASP A 135 -1.75 12.06 2.42
N THR A 136 -2.69 12.58 1.62
CA THR A 136 -3.61 13.61 2.12
C THR A 136 -4.58 13.12 3.20
N GLN A 137 -4.75 11.81 3.35
CA GLN A 137 -5.65 11.21 4.34
C GLN A 137 -5.06 11.16 5.76
N HIS A 138 -3.73 11.13 5.90
CA HIS A 138 -3.06 11.02 7.21
C HIS A 138 -2.04 12.13 7.48
N LEU A 139 -1.49 12.75 6.43
CA LEU A 139 -0.41 13.72 6.56
C LEU A 139 -0.77 14.82 7.55
N ALA A 140 0.15 15.09 8.49
CA ALA A 140 0.02 16.15 9.49
C ALA A 140 -1.16 16.01 10.47
N LEU A 141 -1.66 14.80 10.71
CA LEU A 141 -2.64 14.48 11.76
C LEU A 141 -1.97 13.96 13.05
N GLU A 142 -2.73 13.73 14.12
CA GLU A 142 -2.17 13.31 15.41
C GLU A 142 -1.63 11.87 15.35
N GLU A 143 -0.42 11.65 15.86
CA GLU A 143 0.19 10.32 16.00
C GLU A 143 -0.13 9.75 17.40
N ASN A 144 -0.14 8.42 17.52
CA ASN A 144 -0.33 7.70 18.78
C ASN A 144 -1.67 7.95 19.49
N VAL A 145 -2.74 8.13 18.72
CA VAL A 145 -4.11 8.28 19.23
C VAL A 145 -5.02 7.22 18.61
N TYR A 146 -5.87 6.60 19.43
CA TYR A 146 -6.82 5.57 18.95
C TYR A 146 -8.10 6.16 18.35
N ASP A 147 -8.32 7.47 18.47
CA ASP A 147 -9.46 8.12 17.82
C ASP A 147 -9.13 8.37 16.35
N HIS A 148 -9.69 7.55 15.45
CA HIS A 148 -9.46 7.67 14.01
C HIS A 148 -9.79 9.05 13.44
N ARG A 149 -10.65 9.84 14.09
CA ARG A 149 -10.99 11.21 13.65
C ARG A 149 -9.86 12.22 13.87
N LEU A 150 -8.89 11.87 14.73
CA LEU A 150 -7.73 12.71 15.03
C LEU A 150 -6.49 12.30 14.21
N CYS A 151 -6.42 11.04 13.77
CA CYS A 151 -5.29 10.50 13.01
C CYS A 151 -5.58 10.20 11.54
N SER A 152 -6.83 10.34 11.08
CA SER A 152 -7.24 10.22 9.67
C SER A 152 -8.21 11.34 9.28
N ARG A 153 -8.37 11.61 7.98
CA ARG A 153 -9.33 12.60 7.46
C ARG A 153 -9.96 12.18 6.16
N ASP A 154 -11.13 12.74 5.90
CA ASP A 154 -11.78 12.67 4.60
C ASP A 154 -11.28 13.77 3.66
N VAL A 155 -11.14 13.42 2.38
CA VAL A 155 -10.70 14.36 1.33
C VAL A 155 -11.58 14.19 0.10
N TYR A 156 -12.37 15.21 -0.21
CA TYR A 156 -13.36 15.13 -1.30
C TYR A 156 -12.75 15.41 -2.68
N TYR A 157 -12.73 14.40 -3.55
CA TYR A 157 -12.09 14.49 -4.87
C TYR A 157 -13.05 14.65 -6.06
N GLY A 158 -14.27 15.19 -5.87
CA GLY A 158 -15.23 15.34 -6.98
C GLY A 158 -15.69 14.01 -7.63
N PRO A 159 -16.75 14.01 -8.45
CA PRO A 159 -17.47 12.78 -8.79
C PRO A 159 -16.63 11.73 -9.54
N VAL A 160 -15.73 12.16 -10.44
CA VAL A 160 -14.91 11.25 -11.24
C VAL A 160 -13.88 10.54 -10.37
N MET A 161 -13.14 11.28 -9.53
CA MET A 161 -12.12 10.66 -8.69
C MET A 161 -12.76 9.92 -7.51
N SER A 162 -13.90 10.38 -6.97
CA SER A 162 -14.70 9.61 -6.01
C SER A 162 -15.02 8.21 -6.55
N PHE A 163 -15.43 8.13 -7.81
CA PHE A 163 -15.72 6.86 -8.47
C PHE A 163 -14.47 6.00 -8.66
N LEU A 164 -13.39 6.57 -9.22
CA LEU A 164 -12.14 5.84 -9.47
C LEU A 164 -11.46 5.37 -8.17
N TYR A 165 -11.59 6.15 -7.11
CA TYR A 165 -11.08 5.83 -5.78
C TYR A 165 -12.09 5.04 -4.93
N TRP A 166 -13.16 4.55 -5.53
CA TRP A 166 -14.16 3.68 -4.89
C TRP A 166 -14.76 4.27 -3.60
N ASN A 167 -14.95 5.59 -3.54
CA ASN A 167 -15.40 6.31 -2.35
C ASN A 167 -14.48 6.18 -1.11
N MET A 168 -13.21 5.80 -1.28
CA MET A 168 -12.19 5.83 -0.21
C MET A 168 -11.84 7.24 0.29
N GLN A 169 -12.48 8.28 -0.26
CA GLN A 169 -12.50 9.61 0.33
C GLN A 169 -13.14 9.68 1.72
N TYR A 170 -14.02 8.71 2.05
CA TYR A 170 -14.62 8.51 3.38
C TYR A 170 -13.68 7.61 4.19
N HIS A 171 -12.50 8.16 4.48
CA HIS A 171 -11.39 7.39 5.04
C HIS A 171 -11.51 7.22 6.54
N ILE A 172 -12.12 8.19 7.23
CA ILE A 172 -12.45 8.04 8.65
C ILE A 172 -13.39 6.84 8.83
N GLU A 173 -14.42 6.71 8.00
CA GLU A 173 -15.35 5.58 8.06
C GLU A 173 -14.70 4.26 7.70
N HIS A 174 -13.78 4.27 6.72
CA HIS A 174 -12.97 3.11 6.38
C HIS A 174 -12.20 2.59 7.60
N HIS A 175 -11.58 3.51 8.35
CA HIS A 175 -10.85 3.19 9.58
C HIS A 175 -11.75 2.74 10.73
N MET A 176 -12.88 3.41 10.94
CA MET A 176 -13.83 3.04 11.98
C MET A 176 -14.55 1.72 11.68
N TYR A 177 -14.76 1.40 10.40
CA TYR A 177 -15.57 0.28 9.94
C TYR A 177 -14.91 -0.48 8.76
N PRO A 178 -13.73 -1.10 8.94
CA PRO A 178 -12.96 -1.73 7.85
C PRO A 178 -13.69 -2.89 7.16
N GLY A 179 -14.73 -3.45 7.80
CA GLY A 179 -15.57 -4.49 7.20
C GLY A 179 -16.61 -3.97 6.20
N ILE A 180 -16.80 -2.66 6.08
CA ILE A 180 -17.79 -2.08 5.18
C ILE A 180 -17.21 -1.98 3.77
N PRO A 181 -17.91 -2.52 2.74
CA PRO A 181 -17.45 -2.38 1.36
C PRO A 181 -17.31 -0.90 0.96
N PHE A 182 -16.23 -0.55 0.27
CA PHE A 182 -15.88 0.85 -0.06
C PHE A 182 -17.02 1.63 -0.76
N HIS A 183 -17.79 0.98 -1.65
CA HIS A 183 -18.92 1.62 -2.33
C HIS A 183 -20.07 2.02 -1.39
N SER A 184 -20.10 1.47 -0.17
CA SER A 184 -21.12 1.73 0.84
C SER A 184 -20.64 2.65 1.97
N LEU A 185 -19.36 3.06 2.02
CA LEU A 185 -18.82 3.93 3.06
C LEU A 185 -19.59 5.25 3.22
N ARG A 186 -20.09 5.80 2.11
CA ARG A 186 -20.93 7.01 2.13
C ARG A 186 -22.16 6.89 3.05
N LYS A 187 -22.68 5.67 3.25
CA LYS A 187 -23.89 5.44 4.06
C LYS A 187 -23.59 5.47 5.57
N THR A 188 -22.32 5.36 5.95
CA THR A 188 -21.86 5.41 7.34
C THR A 188 -21.20 6.72 7.71
N HIS A 189 -21.16 7.66 6.75
CA HIS A 189 -20.59 8.99 6.96
C HIS A 189 -21.45 9.79 7.94
N LEU A 190 -20.78 10.42 8.91
CA LEU A 190 -21.39 11.15 10.03
C LEU A 190 -21.71 12.61 9.70
#